data_AF-A0A9D6PHA6-F1
#
_entry.id   AF-A0A9D6PHA6-F1
#
_cell.length_a   1.000
_cell.length_b   1.000
_cell.length_c   1.000
_cell.angle_alpha   90.00
_cell.angle_beta   90.00
_cell.angle_gamma   90.00
#
_symmetry.space_group_name_H-M   'P 1'
#
loop_
_entity.id
_entity.type
_entity.pdbx_description
1 polymer ?
#
loop_
_entity_poly.entity_id
_entity_poly.type
_entity_poly.pdbx_seq_one_letter_code
_entity_poly.pdbx_strand_id
1 'polypeptide(L)'
;MTDVENQVGKVGIAIGESDGASPQLFRARPEKPSALLRLEDLSSFEEAQIPLGPQLGELLEASAAQLVILTHPDNYEAALIYPRLIGRADNRSHVVLCNDPVAQAQEITEEGIIPLVVTRATDPMLKEMMFRNFSFGQLLADSFPFPNRNIPEATPILHCVGSTQHGIRVLSEHADFSDSPTEDEALEQKRSKRIKEFLGDILTATDVRRILQSSLVENIVLHALGPRGTNISQAAALYISRLGISHKAQVRIHDAGITPMEYAQIAAEETQTLLSNGRLPGKLHLHMECAVYNDMGKLYDQRAREAVFIDEQDMDLDTMQLGAAVTIEELQGVVAAQGSIRIATHPSPRSLILPWLDRGVATWVQASSNSAAARMVTNGEADACVTTASAVSLLSARGIRTLHEFGSPNMIFTVASPLTHDQLRLYLEA
;
A
#
# COMPACT_ATOMS: atom_id res chain seq x y z
N MET A 1 -48.65 14.52 -23.66
CA MET A 1 -49.50 15.70 -23.42
C MET A 1 -49.15 16.19 -22.02
N THR A 2 -48.32 17.21 -21.80
CA THR A 2 -47.85 18.33 -22.63
C THR A 2 -46.51 18.80 -22.06
N ASP A 3 -45.63 19.17 -22.97
CA ASP A 3 -44.31 19.77 -22.75
C ASP A 3 -44.37 21.12 -22.01
N VAL A 4 -43.32 21.43 -21.24
CA VAL A 4 -42.87 22.81 -21.02
C VAL A 4 -41.35 22.83 -21.01
N GLU A 5 -40.78 23.22 -22.15
CA GLU A 5 -39.41 23.74 -22.31
C GLU A 5 -39.35 25.21 -21.85
N ASN A 6 -38.18 25.64 -21.33
CA ASN A 6 -37.70 27.03 -21.30
C ASN A 6 -36.17 26.97 -21.13
N GLN A 7 -35.36 27.15 -22.18
CA GLN A 7 -34.83 28.40 -22.75
C GLN A 7 -34.12 29.35 -21.78
N VAL A 8 -32.78 29.37 -21.83
CA VAL A 8 -31.84 30.54 -21.79
C VAL A 8 -30.48 30.01 -22.29
N GLY A 9 -29.65 30.59 -23.15
CA GLY A 9 -29.63 31.78 -23.99
C GLY A 9 -28.29 31.76 -24.74
N LYS A 10 -28.30 31.82 -26.08
CA LYS A 10 -27.10 31.92 -26.94
C LYS A 10 -26.76 33.40 -27.14
N VAL A 11 -25.51 33.79 -26.88
CA VAL A 11 -24.94 35.06 -27.35
C VAL A 11 -24.00 34.75 -28.51
N GLY A 12 -24.38 35.22 -29.70
CA GLY A 12 -23.52 35.26 -30.88
C GLY A 12 -22.81 36.60 -30.98
N ILE A 13 -21.56 36.60 -31.44
CA ILE A 13 -20.88 37.78 -31.95
C ILE A 13 -20.24 37.40 -33.28
N ALA A 14 -20.53 38.22 -34.29
CA ALA A 14 -20.09 38.07 -35.67
C ALA A 14 -18.70 38.71 -35.92
N ILE A 15 -17.87 37.93 -36.60
CA ILE A 15 -16.87 38.20 -37.64
C ILE A 15 -16.58 39.67 -38.01
N GLY A 16 -15.29 40.00 -38.01
CA GLY A 16 -14.69 41.07 -38.82
C GLY A 16 -13.34 40.60 -39.37
N GLU A 17 -13.20 40.58 -40.69
CA GLU A 17 -11.95 40.29 -41.42
C GLU A 17 -11.02 41.52 -41.44
N SER A 18 -9.71 41.29 -41.35
CA SER A 18 -8.71 42.16 -42.00
C SER A 18 -7.40 41.41 -42.25
N ASP A 19 -6.99 41.43 -43.51
CA ASP A 19 -5.72 40.94 -44.06
C ASP A 19 -4.49 41.54 -43.36
N GLY A 20 -3.48 40.71 -43.15
CA GLY A 20 -2.17 41.13 -42.67
C GLY A 20 -1.16 39.98 -42.71
N ALA A 21 -0.49 39.82 -43.84
CA ALA A 21 0.59 38.87 -44.02
C ALA A 21 1.68 39.03 -42.95
N SER A 22 1.96 37.97 -42.19
CA SER A 22 3.12 37.86 -41.30
C SER A 22 4.02 36.69 -41.74
N PRO A 23 5.35 36.85 -41.66
CA PRO A 23 6.29 35.90 -42.24
C PRO A 23 6.28 34.59 -41.45
N GLN A 24 6.27 33.48 -42.17
CA GLN A 24 6.43 32.13 -41.63
C GLN A 24 7.78 32.04 -40.89
N LEU A 25 7.74 32.23 -39.57
CA LEU A 25 8.76 31.76 -38.66
C LEU A 25 8.84 30.24 -38.84
N PHE A 26 9.94 29.78 -39.45
CA PHE A 26 10.39 28.40 -39.37
C PHE A 26 10.40 27.99 -37.90
N ARG A 27 9.33 27.31 -37.45
CA ARG A 27 9.38 26.54 -36.21
C ARG A 27 10.43 25.47 -36.45
N ALA A 28 11.57 25.59 -35.79
CA ALA A 28 12.51 24.50 -35.66
C ALA A 28 11.72 23.24 -35.29
N ARG A 29 11.96 22.15 -36.04
CA ARG A 29 11.44 20.85 -35.64
C ARG A 29 11.84 20.64 -34.18
N PRO A 30 10.93 20.19 -33.29
CA PRO A 30 11.33 19.83 -31.94
C PRO A 30 12.47 18.82 -32.08
N GLU A 31 13.62 19.12 -31.47
CA GLU A 31 14.71 18.17 -31.38
C GLU A 31 14.12 16.87 -30.83
N LYS A 32 14.42 15.74 -31.50
CA LYS A 32 14.06 14.43 -30.93
C LYS A 32 14.64 14.40 -29.51
N PRO A 33 13.85 14.11 -28.47
CA PRO A 33 14.36 13.95 -27.12
C PRO A 33 15.58 13.04 -27.20
N SER A 34 16.72 13.47 -26.63
CA SER A 34 17.96 12.70 -26.76
C SER A 34 17.67 11.25 -26.37
N ALA A 35 18.04 10.27 -27.20
CA ALA A 35 17.78 8.84 -26.97
C ALA A 35 18.65 8.25 -25.83
N LEU A 36 19.11 9.08 -24.90
CA LEU A 36 19.96 8.70 -23.79
C LEU A 36 19.10 8.19 -22.63
N LEU A 37 19.49 7.03 -22.09
CA LEU A 37 19.03 6.56 -20.78
C LEU A 37 19.67 7.45 -19.71
N ARG A 38 18.84 8.16 -18.98
CA ARG A 38 19.23 9.01 -17.85
C ARG A 38 18.56 8.45 -16.61
N LEU A 39 19.34 8.14 -15.59
CA LEU A 39 18.82 7.55 -14.35
C LEU A 39 17.94 8.55 -13.60
N GLU A 40 18.27 9.83 -13.70
CA GLU A 40 17.50 10.95 -13.16
C GLU A 40 16.09 11.10 -13.77
N ASP A 41 15.82 10.47 -14.92
CA ASP A 41 14.48 10.44 -15.51
C ASP A 41 13.57 9.39 -14.84
N LEU A 42 14.14 8.46 -14.08
CA LEU A 42 13.38 7.40 -13.41
C LEU A 42 12.68 7.93 -12.16
N SER A 43 11.51 7.39 -11.88
CA SER A 43 10.79 7.70 -10.65
C SER A 43 11.44 7.03 -9.45
N SER A 44 11.66 7.75 -8.36
CA SER A 44 12.03 7.18 -7.05
C SER A 44 10.95 7.49 -6.02
N PHE A 45 10.70 6.54 -5.13
CA PHE A 45 9.92 6.78 -3.92
C PHE A 45 10.66 7.83 -3.09
N GLU A 46 10.01 8.96 -2.84
CA GLU A 46 10.53 9.91 -1.87
C GLU A 46 10.42 9.28 -0.49
N GLU A 47 11.56 9.06 0.16
CA GLU A 47 11.56 8.66 1.56
C GLU A 47 10.97 9.81 2.39
N ALA A 48 9.84 9.52 3.02
CA ALA A 48 9.40 10.34 4.12
C ALA A 48 10.52 10.34 5.16
N GLN A 49 11.03 11.53 5.48
CA GLN A 49 12.14 11.70 6.44
C GLN A 49 11.80 11.19 7.84
N ILE A 50 10.54 10.84 8.06
CA ILE A 50 9.96 10.45 9.33
C ILE A 50 9.02 9.27 9.07
N PRO A 51 9.28 8.10 9.65
CA PRO A 51 8.32 7.00 9.64
C PRO A 51 7.09 7.44 10.46
N LEU A 52 5.93 7.56 9.82
CA LEU A 52 4.71 7.94 10.54
C LEU A 52 4.13 6.75 11.30
N GLY A 53 3.97 5.61 10.63
CA GLY A 53 3.47 4.36 11.21
C GLY A 53 2.27 4.56 12.17
N PRO A 54 2.16 3.75 13.24
CA PRO A 54 1.08 3.89 14.22
C PRO A 54 1.08 5.27 14.93
N GLN A 55 2.22 5.97 14.95
CA GLN A 55 2.37 7.29 15.60
C GLN A 55 1.60 8.40 14.88
N LEU A 56 1.21 8.22 13.60
CA LEU A 56 0.45 9.22 12.86
C LEU A 56 -0.78 9.71 13.64
N GLY A 57 -1.52 8.79 14.26
CA GLY A 57 -2.71 9.14 15.04
C GLY A 57 -2.41 10.10 16.19
N GLU A 58 -1.31 9.90 16.92
CA GLU A 58 -0.93 10.78 18.04
C GLU A 58 -0.40 12.12 17.55
N LEU A 59 0.38 12.12 16.48
CA LEU A 59 0.89 13.34 15.85
C LEU A 59 -0.26 14.21 15.36
N LEU A 60 -1.27 13.60 14.74
CA LEU A 60 -2.49 14.29 14.33
C LEU A 60 -3.33 14.77 15.52
N GLU A 61 -3.42 13.97 16.59
CA GLU A 61 -4.10 14.34 17.84
C GLU A 61 -3.47 15.59 18.48
N ALA A 62 -2.14 15.62 18.57
CA ALA A 62 -1.39 16.71 19.19
C ALA A 62 -1.28 17.97 18.31
N SER A 63 -1.36 17.82 16.99
CA SER A 63 -1.22 18.92 16.05
C SER A 63 -2.34 19.96 16.18
N ALA A 64 -2.02 21.23 15.95
CA ALA A 64 -3.00 22.31 15.84
C ALA A 64 -3.48 22.57 14.39
N ALA A 65 -2.89 21.89 13.41
CA ALA A 65 -3.17 22.08 11.99
C ALA A 65 -4.61 21.67 11.61
N GLN A 66 -5.11 22.18 10.50
CA GLN A 66 -6.37 21.74 9.93
C GLN A 66 -6.18 20.41 9.17
N LEU A 67 -7.06 19.44 9.35
CA LEU A 67 -7.07 18.22 8.55
C LEU A 67 -8.01 18.40 7.35
N VAL A 68 -7.50 18.20 6.15
CA VAL A 68 -8.30 17.98 4.93
C VAL A 68 -8.26 16.49 4.66
N ILE A 69 -9.40 15.80 4.74
CA ILE A 69 -9.48 14.36 4.50
C ILE A 69 -10.09 14.14 3.13
N LEU A 70 -9.27 13.75 2.16
CA LEU A 70 -9.67 13.48 0.79
C LEU A 70 -10.02 12.00 0.64
N THR A 71 -11.17 11.72 0.03
CA THR A 71 -11.63 10.34 -0.10
C THR A 71 -12.62 10.15 -1.25
N HIS A 72 -12.73 8.92 -1.73
CA HIS A 72 -13.78 8.52 -2.67
C HIS A 72 -15.14 8.47 -1.94
N PRO A 73 -16.27 8.78 -2.61
CA PRO A 73 -17.61 8.74 -2.00
C PRO A 73 -17.93 7.47 -1.20
N ASP A 74 -17.48 6.31 -1.67
CA ASP A 74 -17.71 5.01 -1.01
C ASP A 74 -17.07 4.88 0.37
N ASN A 75 -16.10 5.74 0.70
CA ASN A 75 -15.36 5.74 1.97
C ASN A 75 -15.75 6.93 2.86
N TYR A 76 -16.76 7.73 2.47
CA TYR A 76 -17.12 8.98 3.14
C TYR A 76 -17.36 8.82 4.65
N GLU A 77 -18.12 7.80 5.05
CA GLU A 77 -18.46 7.59 6.46
C GLU A 77 -17.24 7.19 7.29
N ALA A 78 -16.35 6.37 6.74
CA ALA A 78 -15.08 6.01 7.39
C ALA A 78 -14.20 7.26 7.55
N ALA A 79 -14.09 8.09 6.50
CA ALA A 79 -13.34 9.34 6.56
C ALA A 79 -13.90 10.33 7.60
N LEU A 80 -15.23 10.42 7.74
CA LEU A 80 -15.88 11.27 8.73
C LEU A 80 -15.55 10.90 10.18
N ILE A 81 -15.39 9.61 10.47
CA ILE A 81 -15.15 9.16 11.84
C ILE A 81 -13.67 9.16 12.23
N TYR A 82 -12.76 9.12 11.26
CA TYR A 82 -11.32 8.97 11.52
C TYR A 82 -10.77 9.99 12.53
N PRO A 83 -11.08 11.31 12.45
CA PRO A 83 -10.66 12.28 13.46
C PRO A 83 -11.05 11.88 14.89
N ARG A 84 -12.25 11.33 15.08
CA ARG A 84 -12.72 10.90 16.41
C ARG A 84 -11.94 9.69 16.91
N LEU A 85 -11.62 8.75 16.03
CA LEU A 85 -10.84 7.54 16.37
C LEU A 85 -9.43 7.90 16.87
N ILE A 86 -8.82 8.94 16.30
CA ILE A 86 -7.52 9.45 16.74
C ILE A 86 -7.63 10.46 17.91
N GLY A 87 -8.83 10.69 18.48
CA GLY A 87 -9.01 11.57 19.63
C GLY A 87 -9.15 13.06 19.29
N ARG A 88 -9.24 13.43 18.00
CA ARG A 88 -9.57 14.79 17.57
C ARG A 88 -11.07 15.04 17.70
N ALA A 89 -11.44 15.84 18.69
CA ALA A 89 -12.81 16.26 18.95
C ALA A 89 -13.15 17.66 18.39
N ASP A 90 -12.17 18.36 17.81
CA ASP A 90 -12.37 19.72 17.31
C ASP A 90 -13.01 19.77 15.91
N ASN A 91 -13.53 20.95 15.54
CA ASN A 91 -14.11 21.20 14.22
C ASN A 91 -13.04 21.51 13.15
N ARG A 92 -11.75 21.18 13.37
CA ARG A 92 -10.66 21.49 12.43
C ARG A 92 -10.39 20.36 11.46
N SER A 93 -11.38 19.51 11.20
CA SER A 93 -11.30 18.40 10.25
C SER A 93 -12.46 18.51 9.27
N HIS A 94 -12.17 18.38 7.98
CA HIS A 94 -13.19 18.40 6.93
C HIS A 94 -12.93 17.31 5.91
N VAL A 95 -14.00 16.69 5.42
CA VAL A 95 -13.93 15.62 4.42
C VAL A 95 -14.28 16.19 3.05
N VAL A 96 -13.41 15.94 2.07
CA VAL A 96 -13.55 16.36 0.68
C VAL A 96 -13.72 15.11 -0.19
N LEU A 97 -14.84 15.05 -0.90
CA LEU A 97 -15.13 13.95 -1.82
C LEU A 97 -14.51 14.21 -3.19
N CYS A 98 -13.78 13.23 -3.70
CA CYS A 98 -13.09 13.34 -4.98
C CYS A 98 -12.85 11.97 -5.62
N ASN A 99 -12.65 11.98 -6.95
CA ASN A 99 -12.39 10.75 -7.71
C ASN A 99 -10.93 10.29 -7.62
N ASP A 100 -10.00 11.23 -7.45
CA ASP A 100 -8.58 10.96 -7.26
C ASP A 100 -8.08 11.66 -5.98
N PRO A 101 -8.29 11.05 -4.80
CA PRO A 101 -7.88 11.62 -3.52
C PRO A 101 -6.39 11.89 -3.44
N VAL A 102 -5.57 11.05 -4.08
CA VAL A 102 -4.11 11.16 -4.02
C VAL A 102 -3.64 12.38 -4.81
N ALA A 103 -4.09 12.54 -6.06
CA ALA A 103 -3.74 13.70 -6.86
C ALA A 103 -4.18 15.01 -6.21
N GLN A 104 -5.43 15.08 -5.72
CA GLN A 104 -5.93 16.30 -5.09
C GLN A 104 -5.23 16.62 -3.76
N ALA A 105 -4.82 15.60 -3.01
CA ALA A 105 -4.07 15.82 -1.78
C ALA A 105 -2.70 16.46 -2.06
N GLN A 106 -2.04 16.08 -3.16
CA GLN A 106 -0.75 16.64 -3.56
C GLN A 106 -0.83 18.11 -4.01
N GLU A 107 -2.00 18.59 -4.42
CA GLU A 107 -2.23 20.00 -4.79
C GLU A 107 -2.30 20.92 -3.56
N ILE A 108 -2.55 20.37 -2.37
CA ILE A 108 -2.66 21.11 -1.10
C ILE A 108 -1.25 21.35 -0.54
N THR A 109 -0.86 22.62 -0.50
CA THR A 109 0.49 23.07 -0.09
C THR A 109 0.45 24.21 0.93
N GLU A 110 -0.75 24.60 1.37
CA GLU A 110 -0.97 25.65 2.34
C GLU A 110 -0.38 25.28 3.71
N GLU A 111 0.28 26.26 4.35
CA GLU A 111 0.80 26.10 5.71
C GLU A 111 -0.32 25.85 6.72
N GLY A 112 -0.04 25.02 7.73
CA GLY A 112 -1.01 24.68 8.77
C GLY A 112 -2.16 23.78 8.30
N ILE A 113 -2.07 23.23 7.08
CA ILE A 113 -3.00 22.22 6.56
C ILE A 113 -2.28 20.87 6.39
N ILE A 114 -2.89 19.80 6.88
CA ILE A 114 -2.44 18.42 6.69
C ILE A 114 -3.44 17.71 5.78
N PRO A 115 -3.10 17.48 4.51
CA PRO A 115 -3.91 16.66 3.62
C PRO A 115 -3.72 15.18 3.93
N LEU A 116 -4.84 14.50 4.19
CA LEU A 116 -4.93 13.07 4.45
C LEU A 116 -5.72 12.39 3.34
N VAL A 117 -5.33 11.18 2.98
CA VAL A 117 -6.09 10.32 2.07
C VAL A 117 -6.64 9.15 2.87
N VAL A 118 -7.95 8.93 2.81
CA VAL A 118 -8.59 7.74 3.38
C VAL A 118 -9.10 6.87 2.25
N THR A 119 -8.69 5.61 2.23
CA THR A 119 -9.15 4.60 1.27
C THR A 119 -9.27 3.24 1.94
N ARG A 120 -9.89 2.26 1.29
CA ARG A 120 -10.08 0.91 1.83
C ARG A 120 -9.06 -0.05 1.23
N ALA A 121 -8.59 -1.02 2.03
CA ALA A 121 -7.69 -2.08 1.55
C ALA A 121 -8.29 -2.93 0.42
N THR A 122 -9.62 -2.94 0.28
CA THR A 122 -10.35 -3.63 -0.79
C THR A 122 -10.54 -2.79 -2.05
N ASP A 123 -10.00 -1.56 -2.10
CA ASP A 123 -10.07 -0.71 -3.29
C ASP A 123 -9.14 -1.28 -4.38
N PRO A 124 -9.68 -1.66 -5.57
CA PRO A 124 -8.86 -2.21 -6.65
C PRO A 124 -7.78 -1.23 -7.15
N MET A 125 -7.98 0.07 -6.92
CA MET A 125 -7.04 1.12 -7.32
C MET A 125 -5.94 1.38 -6.29
N LEU A 126 -6.03 0.85 -5.06
CA LEU A 126 -5.08 1.16 -3.98
C LEU A 126 -3.62 0.88 -4.37
N LYS A 127 -3.40 -0.26 -5.03
CA LYS A 127 -2.08 -0.61 -5.55
C LYS A 127 -1.57 0.42 -6.54
N GLU A 128 -2.42 0.84 -7.46
CA GLU A 128 -2.05 1.78 -8.51
C GLU A 128 -1.81 3.17 -7.92
N MET A 129 -2.59 3.57 -6.92
CA MET A 129 -2.35 4.77 -6.12
C MET A 129 -0.96 4.74 -5.45
N MET A 130 -0.60 3.63 -4.81
CA MET A 130 0.71 3.46 -4.15
C MET A 130 1.87 3.52 -5.14
N PHE A 131 1.76 2.83 -6.27
CA PHE A 131 2.88 2.69 -7.21
C PHE A 131 2.92 3.77 -8.29
N ARG A 132 1.95 4.69 -8.40
CA ARG A 132 2.01 5.81 -9.37
C ARG A 132 2.42 7.15 -8.76
N ASN A 133 2.24 7.33 -7.46
CA ASN A 133 2.42 8.63 -6.81
C ASN A 133 3.66 8.62 -5.91
N PHE A 134 4.84 8.53 -6.53
CA PHE A 134 6.12 8.33 -5.85
C PHE A 134 6.54 9.48 -4.93
N SER A 135 6.02 10.69 -5.18
CA SER A 135 6.23 11.89 -4.36
C SER A 135 5.04 12.18 -3.44
N PHE A 136 4.10 11.24 -3.29
CA PHE A 136 2.95 11.48 -2.43
C PHE A 136 3.40 11.73 -1.00
N GLY A 137 4.26 10.89 -0.44
CA GLY A 137 4.54 10.79 0.99
C GLY A 137 4.31 9.34 1.41
N GLN A 138 3.54 9.11 2.49
CA GLN A 138 3.19 7.76 2.93
C GLN A 138 1.69 7.50 2.74
N LEU A 139 1.32 6.66 1.77
CA LEU A 139 -0.08 6.32 1.50
C LEU A 139 -0.65 5.31 2.51
N LEU A 140 0.19 4.44 3.04
CA LEU A 140 -0.14 3.40 4.03
C LEU A 140 0.54 3.75 5.34
N ALA A 141 0.28 4.97 5.85
CA ALA A 141 0.90 5.47 7.07
C ALA A 141 0.18 4.94 8.32
N ASP A 142 -1.13 4.81 8.24
CA ASP A 142 -1.99 4.39 9.34
C ASP A 142 -3.19 3.57 8.82
N SER A 143 -3.94 2.92 9.72
CA SER A 143 -5.10 2.11 9.34
C SER A 143 -6.18 2.07 10.43
N PHE A 144 -7.43 1.79 10.08
CA PHE A 144 -8.46 1.50 11.08
C PHE A 144 -9.56 0.60 10.52
N PRO A 145 -10.16 -0.27 11.34
CA PRO A 145 -11.34 -1.03 10.95
C PRO A 145 -12.57 -0.12 10.89
N PHE A 146 -13.42 -0.30 9.88
CA PHE A 146 -14.75 0.32 9.82
C PHE A 146 -15.83 -0.70 9.43
N PRO A 147 -16.98 -0.76 10.13
CA PRO A 147 -18.01 -1.76 9.86
C PRO A 147 -18.51 -1.74 8.42
N ASN A 148 -18.66 -2.93 7.82
CA ASN A 148 -19.29 -3.08 6.53
C ASN A 148 -20.81 -2.97 6.66
N ARG A 149 -21.38 -1.81 6.36
CA ARG A 149 -22.83 -1.58 6.50
C ARG A 149 -23.70 -2.39 5.55
N ASN A 150 -23.12 -2.91 4.46
CA ASN A 150 -23.86 -3.73 3.51
C ASN A 150 -24.03 -5.17 4.00
N ILE A 151 -23.14 -5.62 4.90
CA ILE A 151 -23.14 -6.98 5.44
C ILE A 151 -22.86 -6.89 6.95
N PRO A 152 -23.91 -6.76 7.80
CA PRO A 152 -23.71 -6.53 9.24
C PRO A 152 -22.92 -7.62 9.98
N GLU A 153 -22.97 -8.86 9.47
CA GLU A 153 -22.20 -10.00 10.01
C GLU A 153 -20.77 -10.06 9.46
N ALA A 154 -20.41 -9.18 8.53
CA ALA A 154 -19.07 -9.17 7.96
C ALA A 154 -18.09 -8.49 8.91
N THR A 155 -16.87 -8.98 8.85
CA THR A 155 -15.73 -8.33 9.47
C THR A 155 -15.55 -6.91 8.98
N PRO A 156 -15.24 -5.95 9.87
CA PRO A 156 -14.90 -4.59 9.48
C PRO A 156 -13.87 -4.52 8.34
N ILE A 157 -14.07 -3.59 7.42
CA ILE A 157 -13.13 -3.33 6.32
C ILE A 157 -11.99 -2.48 6.87
N LEU A 158 -10.75 -2.88 6.57
CA LEU A 158 -9.57 -2.08 6.85
C LEU A 158 -9.55 -0.84 5.94
N HIS A 159 -9.52 0.34 6.55
CA HIS A 159 -9.28 1.60 5.88
C HIS A 159 -7.84 2.01 6.12
N CYS A 160 -7.12 2.32 5.06
CA CYS A 160 -5.77 2.86 5.10
C CYS A 160 -5.84 4.39 5.07
N VAL A 161 -4.96 5.02 5.83
CA VAL A 161 -4.78 6.46 5.89
C VAL A 161 -3.38 6.82 5.46
N GLY A 162 -3.28 7.77 4.56
CA GLY A 162 -2.02 8.33 4.10
C GLY A 162 -1.94 9.83 4.30
N SER A 163 -0.72 10.36 4.31
CA SER A 163 -0.44 11.80 4.37
C SER A 163 0.57 12.17 3.30
N THR A 164 0.44 13.39 2.77
CA THR A 164 1.39 13.85 1.76
C THR A 164 2.76 14.20 2.36
N GLN A 165 3.78 14.36 1.54
CA GLN A 165 5.08 14.89 1.95
C GLN A 165 4.94 16.27 2.59
N HIS A 166 4.01 17.08 2.10
CA HIS A 166 3.66 18.35 2.72
C HIS A 166 3.05 18.15 4.11
N GLY A 167 2.05 17.27 4.24
CA GLY A 167 1.44 16.95 5.53
C GLY A 167 2.44 16.40 6.54
N ILE A 168 3.37 15.55 6.11
CA ILE A 168 4.47 15.01 6.93
C ILE A 168 5.38 16.15 7.41
N ARG A 169 5.74 17.10 6.55
CA ARG A 169 6.53 18.27 6.96
C ARG A 169 5.81 19.11 8.01
N VAL A 170 4.53 19.41 7.80
CA VAL A 170 3.71 20.15 8.78
C VAL A 170 3.63 19.42 10.13
N LEU A 171 3.55 18.09 10.12
CA LEU A 171 3.61 17.29 11.36
C LEU A 171 4.99 17.36 12.03
N SER A 172 6.06 17.32 11.23
CA SER A 172 7.44 17.31 11.73
C SER A 172 7.85 18.58 12.46
N GLU A 173 7.27 19.73 12.09
CA GLU A 173 7.55 21.02 12.73
C GLU A 173 7.07 21.10 14.19
N HIS A 174 6.26 20.13 14.63
CA HIS A 174 5.54 20.17 15.90
C HIS A 174 5.71 18.91 16.75
N ALA A 175 6.54 17.97 16.32
CA ALA A 175 6.66 16.65 16.93
C ALA A 175 8.05 16.43 17.53
N ASP A 176 8.07 15.82 18.72
CA ASP A 176 9.28 15.26 19.34
C ASP A 176 9.25 13.75 19.05
N PHE A 177 10.07 13.31 18.10
CA PHE A 177 10.10 11.91 17.68
C PHE A 177 11.02 11.12 18.62
N SER A 178 10.44 10.42 19.60
CA SER A 178 11.16 9.40 20.38
C SER A 178 10.86 8.01 19.82
N ASP A 179 11.91 7.28 19.42
CA ASP A 179 11.81 5.90 18.90
C ASP A 179 11.76 4.85 20.03
N SER A 180 10.86 4.99 21.02
CA SER A 180 10.80 4.04 22.14
C SER A 180 9.78 2.92 21.92
N PRO A 181 10.18 1.63 21.88
CA PRO A 181 9.27 0.49 21.67
C PRO A 181 8.16 0.34 22.72
N THR A 182 8.34 0.89 23.92
CA THR A 182 7.31 0.88 24.97
C THR A 182 6.17 1.87 24.70
N GLU A 183 6.38 2.85 23.83
CA GLU A 183 5.38 3.86 23.47
C GLU A 183 4.34 3.27 22.49
N ASP A 184 4.77 2.37 21.59
CA ASP A 184 3.90 1.72 20.60
C ASP A 184 2.81 0.84 21.22
N GLU A 185 3.12 0.08 22.27
CA GLU A 185 2.11 -0.78 22.92
C GLU A 185 1.04 0.05 23.64
N ALA A 186 1.45 1.11 24.34
CA ALA A 186 0.52 2.01 25.02
C ALA A 186 -0.38 2.75 24.02
N LEU A 187 0.18 3.17 22.90
CA LEU A 187 -0.54 3.78 21.79
C LEU A 187 -1.59 2.84 21.20
N GLU A 188 -1.21 1.61 20.86
CA GLU A 188 -2.15 0.61 20.33
C GLU A 188 -3.30 0.29 21.30
N GLN A 189 -3.02 0.22 22.60
CA GLN A 189 -4.05 0.04 23.62
C GLN A 189 -5.00 1.25 23.68
N LYS A 190 -4.46 2.48 23.69
CA LYS A 190 -5.24 3.73 23.68
C LYS A 190 -6.13 3.81 22.44
N ARG A 191 -5.59 3.43 21.28
CA ARG A 191 -6.33 3.36 20.01
C ARG A 191 -7.44 2.32 20.03
N SER A 192 -7.13 1.09 20.45
CA SER A 192 -8.12 0.02 20.57
C SER A 192 -9.28 0.41 21.48
N LYS A 193 -8.99 1.12 22.58
CA LYS A 193 -10.03 1.65 23.47
C LYS A 193 -10.96 2.63 22.74
N ARG A 194 -10.40 3.62 22.03
CA ARG A 194 -11.20 4.60 21.25
C ARG A 194 -12.03 3.94 20.17
N ILE A 195 -11.44 2.99 19.44
CA ILE A 195 -12.14 2.20 18.43
C ILE A 195 -13.37 1.54 19.05
N LYS A 196 -13.24 0.90 20.21
CA LYS A 196 -14.38 0.27 20.89
C LYS A 196 -15.43 1.26 21.38
N GLU A 197 -15.00 2.43 21.86
CA GLU A 197 -15.90 3.50 22.30
C GLU A 197 -16.77 4.04 21.14
N PHE A 198 -16.22 4.15 19.92
CA PHE A 198 -16.92 4.73 18.77
C PHE A 198 -17.61 3.71 17.86
N LEU A 199 -17.03 2.53 17.69
CA LEU A 199 -17.51 1.49 16.77
C LEU A 199 -18.23 0.34 17.48
N GLY A 200 -18.28 0.37 18.81
CA GLY A 200 -18.86 -0.69 19.62
C GLY A 200 -17.89 -1.83 19.87
N ASP A 201 -18.41 -2.97 20.29
CA ASP A 201 -17.61 -4.11 20.72
C ASP A 201 -16.98 -4.88 19.55
N ILE A 202 -16.17 -4.22 18.73
CA ILE A 202 -15.42 -4.87 17.65
C ILE A 202 -14.12 -5.47 18.19
N LEU A 203 -13.71 -6.60 17.60
CA LEU A 203 -12.40 -7.19 17.87
C LEU A 203 -11.31 -6.27 17.31
N THR A 204 -10.38 -5.83 18.15
CA THR A 204 -9.26 -4.96 17.74
C THR A 204 -7.95 -5.73 17.61
N ALA A 205 -6.93 -5.12 16.99
CA ALA A 205 -5.58 -5.66 16.92
C ALA A 205 -5.05 -6.03 18.33
N THR A 206 -5.22 -5.17 19.33
CA THR A 206 -4.84 -5.47 20.72
C THR A 206 -5.56 -6.71 21.28
N ASP A 207 -6.83 -6.93 20.94
CA ASP A 207 -7.53 -8.15 21.35
C ASP A 207 -6.90 -9.40 20.73
N VAL A 208 -6.66 -9.34 19.42
CA VAL A 208 -6.09 -10.44 18.64
C VAL A 208 -4.70 -10.80 19.14
N ARG A 209 -3.84 -9.80 19.37
CA ARG A 209 -2.50 -10.01 19.95
C ARG A 209 -2.56 -10.72 21.30
N ARG A 210 -3.50 -10.33 22.17
CA ARG A 210 -3.72 -11.00 23.47
C ARG A 210 -4.18 -12.46 23.29
N ILE A 211 -5.09 -12.73 22.34
CA ILE A 211 -5.50 -14.10 21.99
C ILE A 211 -4.29 -14.91 21.55
N LEU A 212 -3.50 -14.40 20.61
CA LEU A 212 -2.33 -15.09 20.08
C LEU A 212 -1.26 -15.33 21.15
N GLN A 213 -1.11 -14.44 22.13
CA GLN A 213 -0.16 -14.59 23.24
C GLN A 213 -0.68 -15.53 24.34
N SER A 214 -2.00 -15.69 24.50
CA SER A 214 -2.62 -16.51 25.55
C SER A 214 -2.15 -17.98 25.55
N SER A 215 -2.22 -18.64 26.71
CA SER A 215 -1.93 -20.07 26.82
C SER A 215 -3.00 -20.97 26.22
N LEU A 216 -4.17 -20.43 25.86
CA LEU A 216 -5.23 -21.16 25.15
C LEU A 216 -4.83 -21.45 23.70
N VAL A 217 -3.96 -20.63 23.12
CA VAL A 217 -3.36 -20.85 21.82
C VAL A 217 -1.99 -21.48 22.01
N GLU A 218 -1.93 -22.79 21.79
CA GLU A 218 -0.74 -23.65 21.92
C GLU A 218 0.15 -23.62 20.69
N ASN A 219 -0.43 -23.48 19.49
CA ASN A 219 0.29 -23.52 18.22
C ASN A 219 -0.32 -22.55 17.19
N ILE A 220 0.53 -21.86 16.42
CA ILE A 220 0.10 -20.91 15.38
C ILE A 220 0.83 -21.27 14.07
N VAL A 221 0.07 -21.39 12.98
CA VAL A 221 0.61 -21.50 11.63
C VAL A 221 0.20 -20.26 10.86
N LEU A 222 1.18 -19.42 10.49
CA LEU A 222 0.95 -18.24 9.66
C LEU A 222 1.29 -18.56 8.21
N HIS A 223 0.28 -18.65 7.36
CA HIS A 223 0.40 -18.94 5.94
C HIS A 223 0.80 -17.65 5.19
N ALA A 224 1.84 -17.73 4.36
CA ALA A 224 2.30 -16.61 3.56
C ALA A 224 2.78 -17.07 2.17
N LEU A 225 2.65 -16.18 1.18
CA LEU A 225 3.07 -16.45 -0.18
C LEU A 225 4.61 -16.48 -0.32
N GLY A 226 5.13 -17.51 -0.98
CA GLY A 226 6.54 -17.66 -1.26
C GLY A 226 7.01 -17.12 -2.61
N PRO A 227 8.29 -17.38 -2.97
CA PRO A 227 9.25 -18.19 -2.21
C PRO A 227 9.75 -17.46 -0.94
N ARG A 228 10.54 -18.16 -0.11
CA ARG A 228 11.18 -17.55 1.08
C ARG A 228 12.00 -16.32 0.67
N GLY A 229 11.91 -15.25 1.45
CA GLY A 229 12.60 -13.98 1.21
C GLY A 229 11.75 -12.93 0.47
N THR A 230 10.52 -13.24 0.05
CA THR A 230 9.55 -12.22 -0.36
C THR A 230 9.22 -11.27 0.80
N ASN A 231 8.80 -10.05 0.49
CA ASN A 231 8.39 -9.07 1.51
C ASN A 231 7.35 -9.62 2.49
N ILE A 232 6.35 -10.38 2.00
CA ILE A 232 5.34 -11.00 2.85
C ILE A 232 5.89 -12.10 3.76
N SER A 233 6.87 -12.89 3.30
CA SER A 233 7.53 -13.89 4.15
C SER A 233 8.38 -13.25 5.26
N GLN A 234 8.97 -12.09 4.97
CA GLN A 234 9.72 -11.30 5.94
C GLN A 234 8.77 -10.64 6.95
N ALA A 235 7.67 -10.04 6.48
CA ALA A 235 6.63 -9.47 7.33
C ALA A 235 6.00 -10.52 8.27
N ALA A 236 5.73 -11.74 7.77
CA ALA A 236 5.21 -12.83 8.61
C ALA A 236 6.18 -13.22 9.73
N ALA A 237 7.49 -13.29 9.44
CA ALA A 237 8.51 -13.57 10.45
C ALA A 237 8.67 -12.41 11.45
N LEU A 238 8.64 -11.16 10.95
CA LEU A 238 8.70 -9.96 11.77
C LEU A 238 7.51 -9.87 12.73
N TYR A 239 6.30 -10.11 12.24
CA TYR A 239 5.06 -10.12 13.04
C TYR A 239 5.16 -11.12 14.20
N ILE A 240 5.56 -12.37 13.93
CA ILE A 240 5.75 -13.40 14.96
C ILE A 240 6.79 -12.96 16.00
N SER A 241 7.90 -12.36 15.54
CA SER A 241 8.97 -11.88 16.42
C SER A 241 8.52 -10.72 17.29
N ARG A 242 7.85 -9.71 16.73
CA ARG A 242 7.35 -8.53 17.44
C ARG A 242 6.31 -8.90 18.50
N LEU A 243 5.46 -9.89 18.22
CA LEU A 243 4.48 -10.38 19.21
C LEU A 243 5.08 -11.27 20.31
N GLY A 244 6.35 -11.68 20.21
CA GLY A 244 6.98 -12.56 21.18
C GLY A 244 6.46 -14.01 21.17
N ILE A 245 5.82 -14.42 20.07
CA ILE A 245 5.16 -15.74 19.95
C ILE A 245 5.99 -16.78 19.17
N SER A 246 7.26 -16.49 18.87
CA SER A 246 8.16 -17.38 18.11
C SER A 246 8.31 -18.79 18.71
N HIS A 247 8.06 -18.96 20.00
CA HIS A 247 8.12 -20.25 20.69
C HIS A 247 6.95 -21.19 20.34
N LYS A 248 5.87 -20.66 19.77
CA LYS A 248 4.65 -21.40 19.44
C LYS A 248 4.08 -21.10 18.05
N ALA A 249 4.76 -20.27 17.27
CA ALA A 249 4.33 -19.86 15.94
C ALA A 249 5.35 -20.26 14.87
N GLN A 250 4.86 -20.68 13.71
CA GLN A 250 5.67 -20.98 12.54
C GLN A 250 5.08 -20.33 11.28
N VAL A 251 5.96 -19.89 10.37
CA VAL A 251 5.55 -19.41 9.05
C VAL A 251 5.54 -20.58 8.06
N ARG A 252 4.39 -20.83 7.44
CA ARG A 252 4.26 -21.77 6.31
C ARG A 252 4.33 -20.99 5.00
N ILE A 253 5.48 -21.06 4.36
CA ILE A 253 5.71 -20.47 3.04
C ILE A 253 5.20 -21.42 1.97
N HIS A 254 4.27 -20.96 1.14
CA HIS A 254 3.75 -21.74 0.02
C HIS A 254 4.56 -21.46 -1.26
N ASP A 255 4.56 -22.42 -2.19
CA ASP A 255 5.36 -22.33 -3.42
C ASP A 255 4.91 -21.18 -4.34
N ALA A 256 5.80 -20.73 -5.22
CA ALA A 256 5.44 -19.75 -6.24
C ALA A 256 4.38 -20.32 -7.19
N GLY A 257 3.29 -19.57 -7.41
CA GLY A 257 2.20 -19.97 -8.31
C GLY A 257 0.89 -20.30 -7.60
N ILE A 258 0.93 -20.52 -6.28
CA ILE A 258 -0.28 -20.51 -5.46
C ILE A 258 -0.77 -19.06 -5.29
N THR A 259 -2.07 -18.87 -5.30
CA THR A 259 -2.71 -17.58 -5.08
C THR A 259 -3.02 -17.36 -3.59
N PRO A 260 -3.13 -16.10 -3.13
CA PRO A 260 -3.73 -15.75 -1.84
C PRO A 260 -5.01 -16.51 -1.50
N MET A 261 -5.93 -16.61 -2.46
CA MET A 261 -7.18 -17.32 -2.25
C MET A 261 -6.95 -18.80 -1.93
N GLU A 262 -6.05 -19.46 -2.65
CA GLU A 262 -5.78 -20.89 -2.49
C GLU A 262 -5.12 -21.22 -1.15
N TYR A 263 -4.06 -20.52 -0.72
CA TYR A 263 -3.46 -20.84 0.58
C TYR A 263 -4.32 -20.40 1.75
N ALA A 264 -5.14 -19.37 1.56
CA ALA A 264 -6.11 -18.99 2.55
C ALA A 264 -7.18 -20.09 2.67
N GLN A 265 -7.62 -20.71 1.56
CA GLN A 265 -8.53 -21.86 1.58
C GLN A 265 -7.91 -23.06 2.33
N ILE A 266 -6.62 -23.32 2.12
CA ILE A 266 -5.88 -24.33 2.89
C ILE A 266 -5.94 -24.03 4.40
N ALA A 267 -5.72 -22.77 4.81
CA ALA A 267 -5.83 -22.39 6.22
C ALA A 267 -7.24 -22.63 6.79
N ALA A 268 -8.29 -22.37 5.98
CA ALA A 268 -9.67 -22.61 6.37
C ALA A 268 -9.98 -24.10 6.56
N GLU A 269 -9.57 -24.93 5.61
CA GLU A 269 -9.74 -26.39 5.68
C GLU A 269 -9.03 -26.96 6.90
N GLU A 270 -7.78 -26.56 7.14
CA GLU A 270 -7.01 -27.00 8.30
C GLU A 270 -7.66 -26.54 9.62
N THR A 271 -8.16 -25.30 9.70
CA THR A 271 -8.92 -24.82 10.85
C THR A 271 -10.20 -25.63 11.10
N GLN A 272 -10.94 -25.94 10.04
CA GLN A 272 -12.21 -26.66 10.12
C GLN A 272 -12.03 -28.09 10.68
N THR A 273 -10.89 -28.74 10.41
CA THR A 273 -10.58 -30.06 11.01
C THR A 273 -10.39 -30.01 12.53
N LEU A 274 -10.00 -28.85 13.06
CA LEU A 274 -9.73 -28.65 14.48
C LEU A 274 -10.98 -28.22 15.26
N LEU A 275 -11.96 -27.64 14.56
CA LEU A 275 -13.29 -27.31 15.07
C LEU A 275 -14.13 -28.58 15.26
N SER A 276 -13.72 -29.43 16.21
CA SER A 276 -14.49 -30.60 16.65
C SER A 276 -14.96 -30.39 18.10
N ASN A 277 -16.23 -30.70 18.36
CA ASN A 277 -16.83 -30.76 19.70
C ASN A 277 -17.01 -29.44 20.45
N GLY A 278 -17.18 -28.31 19.75
CA GLY A 278 -17.55 -27.03 20.38
C GLY A 278 -16.50 -26.44 21.34
N ARG A 279 -15.24 -26.89 21.24
CA ARG A 279 -14.10 -26.35 21.99
C ARG A 279 -13.29 -25.43 21.08
N LEU A 280 -12.70 -24.41 21.68
CA LEU A 280 -11.74 -23.55 21.00
C LEU A 280 -10.50 -24.36 20.61
N PRO A 281 -10.03 -24.28 19.36
CA PRO A 281 -8.86 -25.03 18.95
C PRO A 281 -7.60 -24.47 19.61
N GLY A 282 -6.77 -25.35 20.20
CA GLY A 282 -5.44 -24.95 20.70
C GLY A 282 -4.48 -24.55 19.57
N LYS A 283 -4.79 -24.91 18.33
CA LYS A 283 -4.01 -24.55 17.14
C LYS A 283 -4.78 -23.60 16.23
N LEU A 284 -4.18 -22.46 15.90
CA LEU A 284 -4.73 -21.48 14.96
C LEU A 284 -3.98 -21.51 13.64
N HIS A 285 -4.73 -21.49 12.54
CA HIS A 285 -4.19 -21.24 11.20
C HIS A 285 -4.58 -19.83 10.80
N LEU A 286 -3.58 -19.00 10.55
CA LEU A 286 -3.74 -17.62 10.10
C LEU A 286 -3.18 -17.50 8.68
N HIS A 287 -3.58 -16.48 7.95
CA HIS A 287 -2.92 -16.12 6.70
C HIS A 287 -2.64 -14.62 6.64
N MET A 288 -1.59 -14.26 5.90
CA MET A 288 -1.16 -12.88 5.74
C MET A 288 -1.27 -12.47 4.27
N GLU A 289 -1.67 -11.22 4.02
CA GLU A 289 -1.78 -10.63 2.69
C GLU A 289 -1.16 -9.23 2.64
N CYS A 290 -0.68 -8.79 1.49
CA CYS A 290 -0.35 -7.38 1.29
C CYS A 290 -1.65 -6.58 1.13
N ALA A 291 -1.79 -5.42 1.78
CA ALA A 291 -2.96 -4.55 1.62
C ALA A 291 -3.23 -4.14 0.15
N VAL A 292 -2.17 -4.10 -0.68
CA VAL A 292 -2.25 -3.78 -2.11
C VAL A 292 -2.41 -4.99 -3.03
N TYR A 293 -2.84 -6.14 -2.50
CA TYR A 293 -3.15 -7.30 -3.33
C TYR A 293 -4.30 -7.00 -4.31
N ASN A 294 -4.09 -7.25 -5.61
CA ASN A 294 -5.05 -6.91 -6.67
C ASN A 294 -6.46 -7.45 -6.43
N ASP A 295 -6.57 -8.67 -5.90
CA ASP A 295 -7.85 -9.33 -5.66
C ASP A 295 -8.24 -9.30 -4.18
N MET A 296 -7.73 -8.32 -3.41
CA MET A 296 -8.08 -8.15 -1.99
C MET A 296 -9.59 -8.01 -1.80
N GLY A 297 -10.26 -7.23 -2.66
CA GLY A 297 -11.72 -7.13 -2.65
C GLY A 297 -12.42 -8.47 -2.84
N LYS A 298 -11.96 -9.30 -3.79
CA LYS A 298 -12.54 -10.65 -4.01
C LYS A 298 -12.28 -11.59 -2.84
N LEU A 299 -11.09 -11.53 -2.24
CA LEU A 299 -10.74 -12.30 -1.05
C LEU A 299 -11.66 -11.94 0.11
N TYR A 300 -11.83 -10.65 0.36
CA TYR A 300 -12.76 -10.16 1.37
C TYR A 300 -14.19 -10.59 1.07
N ASP A 301 -14.70 -10.38 -0.15
CA ASP A 301 -16.09 -10.72 -0.50
C ASP A 301 -16.41 -12.20 -0.32
N GLN A 302 -15.47 -13.11 -0.64
CA GLN A 302 -15.67 -14.55 -0.48
C GLN A 302 -15.60 -15.02 0.98
N ARG A 303 -14.97 -14.22 1.85
CA ARG A 303 -14.63 -14.62 3.23
C ARG A 303 -15.06 -13.61 4.27
N ALA A 304 -15.97 -12.71 3.92
CA ALA A 304 -16.34 -11.55 4.74
C ALA A 304 -16.86 -11.94 6.13
N ARG A 305 -17.37 -13.16 6.30
CA ARG A 305 -17.86 -13.70 7.58
C ARG A 305 -16.76 -14.22 8.51
N GLU A 306 -15.60 -14.51 7.95
CA GLU A 306 -14.41 -14.88 8.71
C GLU A 306 -13.71 -13.61 9.18
N ALA A 307 -12.85 -13.73 10.18
CA ALA A 307 -12.11 -12.62 10.73
C ALA A 307 -10.94 -12.23 9.82
N VAL A 308 -11.26 -11.44 8.80
CA VAL A 308 -10.31 -10.82 7.86
C VAL A 308 -9.76 -9.50 8.44
N PHE A 309 -8.54 -9.08 8.12
CA PHE A 309 -7.99 -7.81 8.64
C PHE A 309 -8.02 -7.69 10.18
N ILE A 310 -7.78 -8.79 10.90
CA ILE A 310 -7.86 -8.85 12.37
C ILE A 310 -6.67 -8.18 13.07
N ASP A 311 -5.54 -8.12 12.38
CA ASP A 311 -4.35 -7.41 12.80
C ASP A 311 -3.55 -7.06 11.54
N GLU A 312 -2.46 -6.35 11.72
CA GLU A 312 -1.56 -5.97 10.64
C GLU A 312 -0.11 -5.88 11.10
N GLN A 313 0.77 -5.91 10.12
CA GLN A 313 2.20 -5.67 10.27
C GLN A 313 2.60 -4.60 9.25
N ASP A 314 3.09 -3.48 9.74
CA ASP A 314 3.71 -2.41 8.97
C ASP A 314 5.20 -2.72 8.75
N MET A 315 5.69 -2.55 7.54
CA MET A 315 7.10 -2.78 7.23
C MET A 315 7.48 -2.08 5.94
N ASP A 316 8.64 -1.44 5.95
CA ASP A 316 9.29 -0.98 4.72
C ASP A 316 9.56 -2.17 3.80
N LEU A 317 9.23 -2.01 2.52
CA LEU A 317 9.60 -3.02 1.53
C LEU A 317 11.12 -3.06 1.37
N ASP A 318 11.65 -4.22 0.98
CA ASP A 318 13.03 -4.33 0.52
C ASP A 318 13.27 -3.34 -0.62
N THR A 319 14.40 -2.60 -0.57
CA THR A 319 14.67 -1.47 -1.46
C THR A 319 14.54 -1.89 -2.91
N MET A 320 13.67 -1.18 -3.64
CA MET A 320 13.49 -1.41 -5.05
C MET A 320 14.68 -0.84 -5.82
N GLN A 321 15.21 -1.61 -6.77
CA GLN A 321 16.42 -1.25 -7.51
C GLN A 321 16.29 -1.54 -9.00
N LEU A 322 16.93 -0.71 -9.82
CA LEU A 322 17.27 -1.06 -11.19
C LEU A 322 18.58 -1.85 -11.16
N GLY A 323 18.52 -3.12 -11.54
CA GLY A 323 19.66 -4.02 -11.62
C GLY A 323 20.06 -4.35 -13.06
N ALA A 324 21.35 -4.45 -13.33
CA ALA A 324 21.87 -4.91 -14.63
C ALA A 324 23.22 -5.61 -14.46
N ALA A 325 23.64 -6.40 -15.46
CA ALA A 325 24.99 -6.98 -15.49
C ALA A 325 26.07 -6.03 -16.03
N VAL A 326 25.63 -4.94 -16.65
CA VAL A 326 26.45 -3.94 -17.36
C VAL A 326 26.26 -2.55 -16.75
N THR A 327 27.09 -1.56 -17.12
CA THR A 327 26.95 -0.18 -16.62
C THR A 327 25.82 0.54 -17.36
N ILE A 328 25.45 1.73 -16.87
CA ILE A 328 24.49 2.58 -17.58
C ILE A 328 25.02 3.04 -18.94
N GLU A 329 26.32 3.30 -19.07
CA GLU A 329 26.96 3.70 -20.33
C GLU A 329 26.91 2.56 -21.36
N GLU A 330 27.09 1.31 -20.91
CA GLU A 330 26.95 0.13 -21.76
C GLU A 330 25.49 -0.03 -22.23
N LEU A 331 24.50 0.18 -21.35
CA LEU A 331 23.08 0.19 -21.74
C LEU A 331 22.74 1.32 -22.71
N GLN A 332 23.32 2.51 -22.54
CA GLN A 332 23.18 3.60 -23.50
C GLN A 332 23.73 3.21 -24.87
N GLY A 333 24.83 2.45 -24.91
CA GLY A 333 25.37 1.84 -26.13
C GLY A 333 24.38 0.88 -26.80
N VAL A 334 23.67 0.07 -26.01
CA VAL A 334 22.60 -0.81 -26.52
C VAL A 334 21.45 0.02 -27.12
N VAL A 335 20.98 1.07 -26.45
CA VAL A 335 19.94 1.95 -27.01
C VAL A 335 20.41 2.64 -28.29
N ALA A 336 21.66 3.11 -28.35
CA ALA A 336 22.22 3.72 -29.55
C ALA A 336 22.29 2.73 -30.73
N ALA A 337 22.57 1.46 -30.47
CA ALA A 337 22.69 0.42 -31.50
C ALA A 337 21.34 -0.21 -31.91
N GLN A 338 20.42 -0.41 -30.96
CA GLN A 338 19.21 -1.21 -31.12
C GLN A 338 17.91 -0.39 -30.99
N GLY A 339 18.01 0.88 -30.58
CA GLY A 339 16.87 1.77 -30.37
C GLY A 339 16.23 1.66 -28.99
N SER A 340 16.35 0.52 -28.30
CA SER A 340 15.77 0.30 -26.97
C SER A 340 16.47 -0.81 -26.20
N ILE A 341 16.42 -0.78 -24.86
CA ILE A 341 16.77 -1.92 -23.99
C ILE A 341 15.52 -2.71 -23.56
N ARG A 342 15.70 -3.96 -23.14
CA ARG A 342 14.68 -4.82 -22.54
C ARG A 342 14.80 -4.78 -21.02
N ILE A 343 13.75 -4.36 -20.33
CA ILE A 343 13.72 -4.32 -18.87
C ILE A 343 12.72 -5.35 -18.34
N ALA A 344 13.23 -6.35 -17.62
CA ALA A 344 12.40 -7.31 -16.91
C ALA A 344 11.81 -6.68 -15.65
N THR A 345 10.50 -6.74 -15.47
CA THR A 345 9.86 -6.31 -14.22
C THR A 345 8.51 -6.99 -13.99
N HIS A 346 8.18 -7.20 -12.71
CA HIS A 346 6.83 -7.60 -12.32
C HIS A 346 5.84 -6.47 -12.63
N PRO A 347 4.55 -6.74 -12.93
CA PRO A 347 3.58 -5.69 -13.19
C PRO A 347 3.47 -4.63 -12.09
N SER A 348 3.64 -4.99 -10.81
CA SER A 348 3.49 -4.05 -9.68
C SER A 348 4.47 -2.87 -9.72
N PRO A 349 5.80 -3.07 -9.75
CA PRO A 349 6.75 -1.95 -9.82
C PRO A 349 7.03 -1.44 -11.24
N ARG A 350 6.25 -1.83 -12.27
CA ARG A 350 6.48 -1.40 -13.66
C ARG A 350 6.43 0.13 -13.81
N SER A 351 5.62 0.80 -13.01
CA SER A 351 5.46 2.25 -13.04
C SER A 351 6.78 3.01 -12.82
N LEU A 352 7.74 2.43 -12.10
CA LEU A 352 9.06 3.03 -11.81
C LEU A 352 9.89 3.33 -13.07
N ILE A 353 9.59 2.66 -14.19
CA ILE A 353 10.31 2.81 -15.46
C ILE A 353 9.43 3.39 -16.57
N LEU A 354 8.21 3.86 -16.28
CA LEU A 354 7.34 4.48 -17.28
C LEU A 354 8.00 5.60 -18.07
N PRO A 355 8.77 6.53 -17.45
CA PRO A 355 9.46 7.58 -18.20
C PRO A 355 10.35 7.05 -19.34
N TRP A 356 10.97 5.89 -19.15
CA TRP A 356 11.78 5.24 -20.19
C TRP A 356 10.94 4.47 -21.21
N LEU A 357 9.85 3.83 -20.78
CA LEU A 357 8.91 3.15 -21.67
C LEU A 357 8.20 4.14 -22.61
N ASP A 358 7.74 5.27 -22.09
CA ASP A 358 6.98 6.28 -22.84
C ASP A 358 7.85 7.00 -23.88
N ARG A 359 9.17 7.13 -23.60
CA ARG A 359 10.15 7.63 -24.56
C ARG A 359 10.59 6.60 -25.60
N GLY A 360 10.19 5.34 -25.46
CA GLY A 360 10.58 4.25 -26.34
C GLY A 360 12.05 3.83 -26.23
N VAL A 361 12.77 4.26 -25.19
CA VAL A 361 14.17 3.87 -24.94
C VAL A 361 14.28 2.54 -24.18
N ALA A 362 13.16 2.03 -23.68
CA ALA A 362 13.04 0.73 -23.05
C ALA A 362 11.77 -0.01 -23.52
N THR A 363 11.81 -1.33 -23.46
CA THR A 363 10.67 -2.24 -23.67
C THR A 363 10.47 -3.09 -22.43
N TRP A 364 9.21 -3.37 -22.09
CA TRP A 364 8.88 -4.17 -20.91
C TRP A 364 8.90 -5.66 -21.23
N VAL A 365 9.65 -6.42 -20.42
CA VAL A 365 9.57 -7.88 -20.35
C VAL A 365 8.89 -8.27 -19.04
N GLN A 366 7.73 -8.91 -19.13
CA GLN A 366 6.96 -9.27 -17.94
C GLN A 366 7.63 -10.42 -17.17
N ALA A 367 7.95 -10.18 -15.90
CA ALA A 367 8.42 -11.19 -14.97
C ALA A 367 7.31 -11.62 -14.00
N SER A 368 7.34 -12.86 -13.52
CA SER A 368 6.39 -13.38 -12.53
C SER A 368 6.66 -12.90 -11.09
N SER A 369 7.86 -12.39 -10.81
CA SER A 369 8.23 -11.79 -9.51
C SER A 369 9.49 -10.91 -9.66
N ASN A 370 9.79 -10.09 -8.64
CA ASN A 370 11.02 -9.29 -8.61
C ASN A 370 12.28 -10.16 -8.71
N SER A 371 12.31 -11.30 -7.99
CA SER A 371 13.45 -12.22 -8.05
C SER A 371 13.53 -12.97 -9.39
N ALA A 372 12.39 -13.23 -10.06
CA ALA A 372 12.39 -13.74 -11.42
C ALA A 372 12.97 -12.73 -12.41
N ALA A 373 12.62 -11.44 -12.28
CA ALA A 373 13.16 -10.38 -13.14
C ALA A 373 14.70 -10.31 -13.07
N ALA A 374 15.28 -10.42 -11.88
CA ALA A 374 16.73 -10.46 -11.70
C ALA A 374 17.38 -11.70 -12.34
N ARG A 375 16.72 -12.87 -12.26
CA ARG A 375 17.20 -14.09 -12.94
C ARG A 375 17.19 -13.95 -14.47
N MET A 376 16.16 -13.30 -15.03
CA MET A 376 16.07 -13.05 -16.48
C MET A 376 17.28 -12.27 -17.00
N VAL A 377 17.78 -11.29 -16.23
CA VAL A 377 19.02 -10.57 -16.58
C VAL A 377 20.23 -11.51 -16.55
N THR A 378 20.39 -12.31 -15.50
CA THR A 378 21.52 -13.26 -15.41
C THR A 378 21.48 -14.35 -16.50
N ASN A 379 20.31 -14.60 -17.09
CA ASN A 379 20.13 -15.55 -18.19
C ASN A 379 20.25 -14.90 -19.59
N GLY A 380 20.42 -13.57 -19.67
CA GLY A 380 20.45 -12.82 -20.95
C GLY A 380 19.08 -12.60 -21.60
N GLU A 381 17.99 -12.92 -20.90
CA GLU A 381 16.61 -12.73 -21.36
C GLU A 381 16.18 -11.26 -21.33
N ALA A 382 16.84 -10.44 -20.51
CA ALA A 382 16.65 -8.99 -20.43
C ALA A 382 18.00 -8.29 -20.21
N ASP A 383 18.07 -7.00 -20.56
CA ASP A 383 19.30 -6.21 -20.47
C ASP A 383 19.43 -5.55 -19.08
N ALA A 384 18.30 -5.25 -18.45
CA ALA A 384 18.18 -4.78 -17.07
C ALA A 384 16.90 -5.33 -16.41
N CYS A 385 16.73 -5.13 -15.11
CA CYS A 385 15.51 -5.47 -14.39
C CYS A 385 15.18 -4.45 -13.29
N VAL A 386 13.90 -4.35 -12.95
CA VAL A 386 13.46 -3.77 -11.67
C VAL A 386 13.28 -4.92 -10.68
N THR A 387 14.02 -4.88 -9.57
CA THR A 387 14.04 -5.95 -8.56
C THR A 387 14.27 -5.39 -7.16
N THR A 388 14.50 -6.23 -6.16
CA THR A 388 14.78 -5.79 -4.78
C THR A 388 16.27 -5.92 -4.43
N ALA A 389 16.76 -5.17 -3.44
CA ALA A 389 18.15 -5.22 -2.98
C ALA A 389 18.57 -6.64 -2.55
N SER A 390 17.68 -7.40 -1.88
CA SER A 390 17.96 -8.80 -1.54
C SER A 390 18.16 -9.67 -2.79
N ALA A 391 17.39 -9.43 -3.85
CA ALA A 391 17.53 -10.19 -5.10
C ALA A 391 18.82 -9.82 -5.85
N VAL A 392 19.23 -8.54 -5.86
CA VAL A 392 20.53 -8.11 -6.40
C VAL A 392 21.67 -8.74 -5.60
N SER A 393 21.63 -8.65 -4.27
CA SER A 393 22.63 -9.25 -3.38
C SER A 393 22.80 -10.76 -3.65
N LEU A 394 21.68 -11.49 -3.71
CA LEU A 394 21.67 -12.94 -3.96
C LEU A 394 22.32 -13.32 -5.31
N LEU A 395 22.15 -12.48 -6.33
CA LEU A 395 22.59 -12.75 -7.70
C LEU A 395 23.87 -11.98 -8.07
N SER A 396 24.47 -11.24 -7.14
CA SER A 396 25.67 -10.43 -7.36
C SER A 396 26.86 -11.26 -7.87
N ALA A 397 27.01 -12.49 -7.36
CA ALA A 397 28.02 -13.44 -7.83
C ALA A 397 27.83 -13.88 -9.30
N ARG A 398 26.65 -13.61 -9.88
CA ARG A 398 26.32 -13.83 -11.30
C ARG A 398 26.37 -12.53 -12.11
N GLY A 399 26.96 -11.47 -11.56
CA GLY A 399 27.30 -10.23 -12.25
C GLY A 399 26.24 -9.14 -12.19
N ILE A 400 25.07 -9.35 -11.58
CA ILE A 400 24.09 -8.28 -11.43
C ILE A 400 24.56 -7.26 -10.39
N ARG A 401 24.37 -5.98 -10.69
CA ARG A 401 24.67 -4.85 -9.79
C ARG A 401 23.54 -3.83 -9.84
N THR A 402 23.45 -3.04 -8.79
CA THR A 402 22.55 -1.88 -8.70
C THR A 402 23.06 -0.77 -9.62
N LEU A 403 22.18 -0.25 -10.48
CA LEU A 403 22.39 0.96 -11.26
C LEU A 403 21.66 2.16 -10.67
N HIS A 404 20.50 1.93 -10.05
CA HIS A 404 19.68 2.97 -9.45
C HIS A 404 18.86 2.40 -8.29
N GLU A 405 18.66 3.20 -7.26
CA GLU A 405 17.80 2.87 -6.13
C GLU A 405 16.51 3.67 -6.23
N PHE A 406 15.40 2.95 -6.27
CA PHE A 406 14.07 3.54 -6.30
C PHE A 406 13.55 3.85 -4.89
N GLY A 407 14.16 3.30 -3.83
CA GLY A 407 13.73 3.46 -2.44
C GLY A 407 12.84 2.32 -1.93
N SER A 408 12.41 2.45 -0.68
CA SER A 408 11.67 1.43 0.09
C SER A 408 10.33 2.00 0.59
N PRO A 409 9.23 1.87 -0.17
CA PRO A 409 7.96 2.38 0.33
C PRO A 409 7.45 1.51 1.50
N ASN A 410 6.77 2.13 2.47
CA ASN A 410 6.10 1.40 3.56
C ASN A 410 4.92 0.57 3.02
N MET A 411 4.68 -0.59 3.63
CA MET A 411 3.58 -1.49 3.29
C MET A 411 2.86 -2.00 4.54
N ILE A 412 1.54 -2.13 4.43
CA ILE A 412 0.71 -2.84 5.42
C ILE A 412 0.50 -4.28 4.95
N PHE A 413 0.80 -5.23 5.83
CA PHE A 413 0.52 -6.65 5.67
C PHE A 413 -0.59 -7.06 6.63
N THR A 414 -1.75 -7.43 6.11
CA THR A 414 -2.92 -7.76 6.91
C THR A 414 -2.89 -9.22 7.35
N VAL A 415 -3.32 -9.48 8.59
CA VAL A 415 -3.51 -10.82 9.14
C VAL A 415 -4.99 -11.18 9.11
N ALA A 416 -5.28 -12.43 8.78
CA ALA A 416 -6.63 -12.97 8.73
C ALA A 416 -6.69 -14.37 9.37
N SER A 417 -7.85 -14.69 9.93
CA SER A 417 -8.16 -15.98 10.54
C SER A 417 -9.42 -16.57 9.89
N PRO A 418 -9.46 -17.88 9.62
CA PRO A 418 -10.68 -18.55 9.19
C PRO A 418 -11.77 -18.65 10.26
N LEU A 419 -11.46 -18.32 11.52
CA LEU A 419 -12.46 -18.18 12.57
C LEU A 419 -13.23 -16.88 12.41
N THR A 420 -14.51 -16.84 12.83
CA THR A 420 -15.28 -15.59 12.88
C THR A 420 -14.84 -14.71 14.04
N HIS A 421 -15.26 -13.43 14.04
CA HIS A 421 -15.02 -12.52 15.18
C HIS A 421 -15.58 -13.10 16.49
N ASP A 422 -16.79 -13.63 16.46
CA ASP A 422 -17.42 -14.20 17.66
C ASP A 422 -16.64 -15.42 18.18
N GLN A 423 -16.14 -16.27 17.28
CA GLN A 423 -15.29 -17.41 17.68
C GLN A 423 -13.97 -16.95 18.30
N LEU A 424 -13.36 -15.88 17.78
CA LEU A 424 -12.15 -15.30 18.37
C LEU A 424 -12.43 -14.66 19.73
N ARG A 425 -13.58 -13.98 19.91
CA ARG A 425 -13.94 -13.37 21.21
C ARG A 425 -14.03 -14.40 22.33
N LEU A 426 -14.44 -15.64 22.05
CA LEU A 426 -14.48 -16.71 23.05
C LEU A 426 -13.12 -16.97 23.73
N TYR A 427 -11.98 -16.68 23.07
CA TYR A 427 -10.65 -16.77 23.69
C TYR A 427 -10.36 -15.67 24.71
N LEU A 428 -11.05 -14.52 24.63
CA LEU A 428 -10.91 -13.43 25.59
C LEU A 428 -11.78 -13.65 26.83
N GLU A 429 -12.83 -14.48 26.70
CA GLU A 429 -13.81 -14.79 27.75
C GLU A 429 -13.45 -16.04 28.57
N ALA A 430 -12.61 -16.91 28.02
CA ALA A 430 -12.13 -18.14 28.63
C ALA A 430 -10.89 -17.91 29.50
#